data_AF-A0A2V6I0Q4-F1
#
_entry.id   AF-A0A2V6I0Q4-F1
#
_cell.length_a   1.000
_cell.length_b   1.000
_cell.length_c   1.000
_cell.angle_alpha   90.00
_cell.angle_beta   90.00
_cell.angle_gamma   90.00
#
_symmetry.space_group_name_H-M   'P 1'
#
loop_
_entity.id
_entity.type
_entity.pdbx_description
1 polymer ?
#
loop_
_entity_poly.entity_id
_entity_poly.type
_entity_poly.pdbx_seq_one_letter_code
_entity_poly.pdbx_strand_id
1 'polypeptide(L)' 'MSLAEIKDAVETLSPRELAELASFIRERENAAWDRQIDADFAEDGRLRPLLEEVRENIRTGRLEEPP' A
#
# COMPACT_ATOMS: atom_id res chain seq x y z
N MET A 1 24.02 -13.05 -1.24
CA MET A 1 22.74 -13.75 -1.21
C MET A 1 21.89 -13.23 -2.36
N SER A 2 21.52 -14.13 -3.27
CA SER A 2 20.66 -13.88 -4.42
C SER A 2 19.19 -14.06 -4.03
N LEU A 3 18.28 -13.57 -4.88
CA LEU A 3 16.85 -13.81 -4.70
C LEU A 3 16.50 -15.31 -4.75
N ALA A 4 17.24 -16.09 -5.55
CA ALA A 4 17.07 -17.54 -5.61
C ALA A 4 17.41 -18.20 -4.26
N GLU A 5 18.58 -17.87 -3.69
CA GLU A 5 19.00 -18.39 -2.38
C GLU A 5 18.02 -18.00 -1.26
N ILE A 6 17.41 -16.80 -1.32
CA ILE A 6 16.39 -16.38 -0.35
C ILE A 6 15.11 -17.22 -0.53
N LYS A 7 14.66 -17.46 -1.76
CA LYS A 7 13.46 -18.27 -2.03
C LYS A 7 13.65 -19.70 -1.53
N ASP A 8 14.81 -20.30 -1.81
CA ASP A 8 15.13 -21.64 -1.32
C ASP A 8 15.12 -21.68 0.22
N ALA A 9 15.66 -20.65 0.89
CA ALA A 9 15.61 -20.56 2.35
C ALA A 9 14.17 -20.43 2.88
N VAL A 10 13.31 -19.64 2.21
CA VAL A 10 11.89 -19.48 2.56
C VAL A 10 11.14 -20.80 2.51
N GLU A 11 11.45 -21.68 1.54
CA GLU A 11 10.82 -23.01 1.41
C GLU A 11 11.10 -23.92 2.61
N THR A 12 12.19 -23.67 3.35
CA THR A 12 12.58 -24.48 4.52
C THR A 12 12.01 -23.99 5.84
N LEU A 13 11.33 -22.83 5.85
CA LEU A 13 10.79 -22.23 7.07
C LEU A 13 9.63 -23.04 7.64
N SER A 14 9.57 -23.13 8.96
CA SER A 14 8.35 -23.57 9.64
C SER A 14 7.20 -22.58 9.40
N PRO A 15 5.93 -23.00 9.56
CA PRO A 15 4.79 -22.08 9.43
C PRO A 15 4.88 -20.84 10.32
N ARG A 16 5.51 -20.96 11.50
CA ARG A 16 5.71 -19.84 12.44
C ARG A 16 6.73 -18.84 11.91
N GLU A 17 7.87 -19.33 11.44
CA GLU A 17 8.94 -18.47 10.89
C GLU A 17 8.50 -17.80 9.60
N LEU A 18 7.73 -18.51 8.76
CA LEU A 18 7.13 -17.94 7.56
C LEU A 18 6.16 -16.80 7.90
N ALA A 19 5.33 -16.96 8.94
CA ALA A 19 4.42 -15.92 9.38
C ALA A 19 5.16 -14.67 9.92
N GLU A 20 6.28 -14.88 10.64
CA GLU A 20 7.14 -13.80 11.13
C GLU A 20 7.80 -13.04 9.97
N LEU A 21 8.38 -13.77 9.00
CA LEU A 21 8.96 -13.17 7.80
C LEU A 21 7.91 -12.41 6.98
N ALA A 22 6.70 -12.96 6.83
CA ALA A 22 5.61 -12.29 6.13
C ALA A 22 5.21 -10.98 6.84
N SER A 23 5.18 -10.94 8.17
CA SER A 23 4.91 -9.71 8.92
C SER A 23 6.00 -8.65 8.67
N PHE A 24 7.26 -9.07 8.74
CA PHE A 24 8.42 -8.21 8.49
C PHE A 24 8.43 -7.60 7.08
N ILE A 25 8.05 -8.38 6.06
CA ILE A 25 7.94 -7.89 4.68
C ILE A 25 6.78 -6.90 4.58
N ARG A 26 5.61 -7.25 5.11
CA ARG A 26 4.41 -6.40 5.06
C ARG A 26 4.64 -5.04 5.71
N GLU A 27 5.36 -4.96 6.83
CA GLU A 27 5.71 -3.68 7.46
C GLU A 27 6.51 -2.75 6.52
N ARG A 28 7.42 -3.31 5.71
CA ARG A 28 8.21 -2.56 4.74
C ARG A 28 7.42 -2.16 3.51
N GLU A 29 6.58 -3.06 3.03
CA GLU A 29 5.67 -2.77 1.92
C GLU A 29 4.70 -1.67 2.34
N ASN A 30 4.06 -1.77 3.50
CA ASN A 30 3.18 -0.73 4.03
C ASN A 30 3.88 0.64 4.06
N ALA A 31 5.11 0.73 4.57
CA ALA A 31 5.84 1.99 4.59
C ALA A 31 6.16 2.53 3.19
N ALA A 32 6.33 1.66 2.18
CA ALA A 32 6.49 2.08 0.79
C ALA A 32 5.16 2.54 0.17
N TRP A 33 4.09 1.83 0.48
CA TRP A 33 2.73 2.18 0.09
C TRP A 33 2.30 3.52 0.69
N ASP A 34 2.56 3.77 1.97
CA ASP A 34 2.28 5.05 2.63
C ASP A 34 2.95 6.21 1.89
N ARG A 35 4.25 6.08 1.58
CA ARG A 35 4.98 7.09 0.80
C ARG A 35 4.41 7.29 -0.60
N GLN A 36 3.96 6.21 -1.24
CA GLN A 36 3.37 6.29 -2.57
C GLN A 36 1.99 6.97 -2.53
N ILE A 37 1.17 6.68 -1.52
CA ILE A 37 -0.12 7.34 -1.30
C ILE A 37 0.11 8.85 -1.08
N ASP A 38 1.06 9.22 -0.22
CA ASP A 38 1.39 10.63 0.03
C ASP A 38 1.82 11.34 -1.26
N ALA A 39 2.70 10.70 -2.06
CA ALA A 39 3.13 11.25 -3.34
C ALA A 39 1.99 11.36 -4.37
N ASP A 40 1.10 10.37 -4.40
CA ASP A 40 -0.03 10.35 -5.31
C ASP A 40 -1.03 11.48 -5.03
N PHE A 41 -1.21 11.87 -3.76
CA PHE A 41 -2.10 12.95 -3.34
C PHE A 41 -1.42 14.33 -3.18
N ALA A 42 -0.12 14.42 -3.48
CA ALA A 42 0.63 15.69 -3.48
C ALA A 42 0.06 16.69 -4.50
N GLU A 43 0.58 17.92 -4.51
CA GLU A 43 0.04 19.00 -5.35
C GLU A 43 0.13 18.74 -6.86
N ASP A 44 1.21 18.12 -7.30
CA ASP A 44 1.45 17.59 -8.64
C ASP A 44 1.23 16.08 -8.73
N GLY A 45 0.68 15.47 -7.67
CA GLY A 45 0.44 14.04 -7.56
C GLY A 45 -0.65 13.55 -8.52
N ARG A 46 -0.51 12.31 -8.99
CA ARG A 46 -1.40 11.73 -10.01
C ARG A 46 -2.88 11.63 -9.57
N LEU A 47 -3.15 11.57 -8.27
CA LEU A 47 -4.48 11.49 -7.68
C LEU A 47 -5.01 12.84 -7.17
N ARG A 48 -4.27 13.94 -7.36
CA ARG A 48 -4.76 15.27 -7.02
C ARG A 48 -6.08 15.64 -7.71
N PRO A 49 -6.31 15.32 -9.01
CA PRO A 49 -7.60 15.61 -9.64
C PRO A 49 -8.77 14.89 -8.97
N LEU A 50 -8.57 13.62 -8.58
CA LEU A 50 -9.57 12.84 -7.86
C LEU A 50 -9.87 13.44 -6.49
N LEU A 51 -8.86 13.96 -5.78
CA LEU A 51 -9.06 14.64 -4.50
C LEU A 51 -9.93 15.89 -4.63
N GLU A 52 -9.73 16.69 -5.69
CA GLU A 52 -10.56 17.87 -5.93
C GLU A 52 -11.99 17.50 -6.31
N GLU A 53 -12.18 16.43 -7.10
CA GLU A 53 -13.51 15.89 -7.42
C GLU A 53 -14.26 15.47 -6.15
N VAL A 54 -13.60 14.73 -5.25
CA VAL A 54 -14.19 14.31 -3.97
C VAL A 54 -14.58 15.52 -3.11
N ARG A 55 -13.72 16.55 -3.03
CA ARG A 55 -14.02 17.80 -2.31
C ARG A 55 -15.23 18.52 -2.89
N GLU A 56 -15.34 18.55 -4.21
CA GLU A 56 -16.49 19.14 -4.91
C GLU A 56 -17.77 18.36 -4.64
N ASN A 57 -17.70 17.03 -4.66
CA ASN A 57 -18.84 16.17 -4.33
C ASN A 57 -19.30 16.36 -2.88
N ILE A 58 -18.36 16.48 -1.92
CA ILE A 58 -18.68 16.86 -0.53
C ILE A 58 -19.39 18.21 -0.49
N ARG A 59 -18.82 19.24 -1.13
CA ARG A 59 -19.35 20.61 -1.13
C ARG A 59 -20.77 20.69 -1.69
N THR A 60 -21.08 19.82 -2.65
CA THR A 60 -22.37 19.81 -3.37
C THR A 60 -23.32 18.71 -2.91
N GLY A 61 -22.97 17.94 -1.87
CA GLY A 61 -23.82 16.89 -1.31
C GLY A 61 -24.04 15.70 -2.26
N ARG A 62 -23.09 15.43 -3.16
CA ARG A 62 -23.14 14.37 -4.18
C ARG A 62 -22.36 13.11 -3.78
N LEU A 63 -22.06 12.92 -2.49
CA LEU A 63 -21.45 11.67 -2.03
C LEU A 63 -22.49 10.54 -2.07
N GLU A 64 -22.17 9.47 -2.78
CA GLU A 64 -22.95 8.24 -2.78
C GLU A 64 -22.53 7.36 -1.60
N GLU A 65 -23.47 6.64 -1.01
CA GLU A 65 -23.13 5.59 -0.04
C GLU A 65 -22.47 4.43 -0.79
N PRO A 66 -21.39 3.84 -0.25
CA PRO A 66 -20.82 2.63 -0.82
C PRO A 66 -21.88 1.50 -0.78
N PRO A 67 -21.87 0.59 -1.77
CA PRO A 67 -22.82 -0.51 -1.86
C PRO A 67 -22.77 -1.49 -0.69
#